data_AF-S6AQT9-F1
#
_entry.id   AF-S6AQT9-F1
#
_cell.length_a   1.000
_cell.length_b   1.000
_cell.length_c   1.000
_cell.angle_alpha   90.00
_cell.angle_beta   90.00
_cell.angle_gamma   90.00
#
_symmetry.space_group_name_H-M   'P 1'
#
loop_
_entity.id
_entity.type
_entity.pdbx_description
1 polymer ?
#
loop_
_entity_poly.entity_id
_entity_poly.type
_entity_poly.pdbx_seq_one_letter_code
_entity_poly.pdbx_strand_id
1 'polypeptide(L)'
;MSDKADTTQEVYKALLESTQAIPWKIDWKTMTFAYIGPQIEALLGWSQSSWISVNDWAERMHPDDRDAVVAFCVSQSQSGTDHEADYRALTANGDYVWIRDVVHVMRNPEGEVEALIGFMFDISERKQAEQQLIDLQKQLEEYSYKDGLTGVANRRMFDSMLDVEWANAQRTGESLSLILLDIDYFKQYNDHYGHIQGDDCLKSVGQALMNAAIRPRDFVARFGGEEFVLILPATDEPAARQVAERCRKLIREQCIPHERSAIASLLTISLGVGTIAPGHGDAALPFIQAVDRLLYQAKQQGRNRLESATWASTGSITAQVEPVEGS
;
A
#
# COMPACT_ATOMS: atom_id res chain seq x y z
N MET A 1 39.55 51.11 -7.65
CA MET A 1 38.63 50.12 -8.26
C MET A 1 39.05 48.68 -8.02
N SER A 2 40.33 48.40 -7.69
CA SER A 2 40.82 47.04 -7.36
C SER A 2 40.25 46.47 -6.05
N ASP A 3 40.19 47.27 -4.97
CA ASP A 3 39.75 46.77 -3.64
C ASP A 3 38.32 46.22 -3.59
N LYS A 4 37.36 46.80 -4.32
CA LYS A 4 35.96 46.34 -4.30
C LYS A 4 35.77 44.99 -4.98
N ALA A 5 36.56 44.68 -6.01
CA ALA A 5 36.50 43.41 -6.71
C ALA A 5 37.08 42.29 -5.83
N ASP A 6 38.19 42.56 -5.14
CA ASP A 6 38.84 41.60 -4.24
C ASP A 6 37.94 41.24 -3.04
N THR A 7 37.36 42.24 -2.37
CA THR A 7 36.44 41.99 -1.23
C THR A 7 35.16 41.26 -1.66
N THR A 8 34.66 41.52 -2.86
CA THR A 8 33.49 40.82 -3.39
C THR A 8 33.83 39.35 -3.67
N GLN A 9 34.99 39.09 -4.26
CA GLN A 9 35.48 37.75 -4.56
C GLN A 9 35.77 36.92 -3.30
N GLU A 10 36.30 37.53 -2.24
CA GLU A 10 36.50 36.88 -0.94
C GLU A 10 35.19 36.49 -0.25
N VAL A 11 34.17 37.36 -0.28
CA VAL A 11 32.85 37.06 0.30
C VAL A 11 32.13 35.95 -0.48
N TYR A 12 32.17 35.97 -1.81
CA TYR A 12 31.60 34.89 -2.63
C TYR A 12 32.29 33.56 -2.35
N LYS A 13 33.62 33.54 -2.27
CA LYS A 13 34.38 32.33 -1.94
C LYS A 13 34.01 31.77 -0.57
N ALA A 14 33.91 32.62 0.45
CA ALA A 14 33.53 32.21 1.80
C ALA A 14 32.09 31.65 1.86
N LEU A 15 31.15 32.25 1.13
CA LEU A 15 29.77 31.75 1.03
C LEU A 15 29.73 30.36 0.37
N LEU A 16 30.48 30.16 -0.72
CA LEU A 16 30.56 28.87 -1.42
C LEU A 16 31.22 27.78 -0.58
N GLU A 17 32.27 28.12 0.17
CA GLU A 17 32.93 27.18 1.07
C GLU A 17 32.02 26.79 2.24
N SER A 18 31.19 27.72 2.74
CA SER A 18 30.26 27.45 3.85
C SER A 18 29.06 26.58 3.47
N THR A 19 28.64 26.57 2.21
CA THR A 19 27.47 25.82 1.73
C THR A 19 27.77 24.38 1.34
N GLN A 20 29.06 23.96 1.37
CA GLN A 20 29.54 22.67 0.84
C GLN A 20 29.12 22.40 -0.61
N ALA A 21 28.69 23.44 -1.33
CA ALA A 21 28.29 23.34 -2.72
C ALA A 21 29.52 23.13 -3.60
N ILE A 22 29.34 22.38 -4.69
CA ILE A 22 30.39 22.15 -5.67
C ILE A 22 30.09 23.07 -6.87
N PRO A 23 30.71 24.26 -6.97
CA PRO A 23 30.56 25.12 -8.13
C PRO A 23 31.13 24.46 -9.38
N TRP A 24 30.48 24.62 -10.51
CA TRP A 24 31.02 24.20 -11.80
C TRP A 24 30.63 25.13 -12.92
N LYS A 25 31.39 25.08 -14.02
CA LYS A 25 31.14 25.81 -15.26
C LYS A 25 31.47 24.92 -16.45
N ILE A 26 30.53 24.83 -17.40
CA ILE A 26 30.71 24.17 -18.69
C ILE A 26 30.68 25.23 -19.80
N ASP A 27 31.62 25.14 -20.73
CA ASP A 27 31.58 25.91 -21.97
C ASP A 27 30.60 25.27 -22.96
N TRP A 28 29.64 26.04 -23.47
CA TRP A 28 28.55 25.50 -24.30
C TRP A 28 29.02 25.00 -25.66
N LYS A 29 30.06 25.62 -26.25
CA LYS A 29 30.52 25.27 -27.60
C LYS A 29 31.29 23.96 -27.60
N THR A 30 32.12 23.76 -26.59
CA THR A 30 33.00 22.59 -26.46
C THR A 30 32.39 21.47 -25.64
N MET A 31 31.36 21.77 -24.84
CA MET A 31 30.77 20.85 -23.85
C MET A 31 31.81 20.31 -22.86
N THR A 32 32.79 21.16 -22.52
CA THR A 32 33.88 20.85 -21.58
C THR A 32 33.72 21.61 -20.27
N PHE A 33 34.13 21.00 -19.17
CA PHE A 33 34.22 21.67 -17.87
C PHE A 33 35.33 22.71 -17.93
N ALA A 34 34.97 23.98 -17.94
CA ALA A 34 35.90 25.09 -17.75
C ALA A 34 36.35 25.20 -16.28
N TYR A 35 35.50 24.74 -15.36
CA TYR A 35 35.80 24.69 -13.93
C TYR A 35 34.88 23.70 -13.21
N ILE A 36 35.40 23.03 -12.19
CA ILE A 36 34.62 22.29 -11.19
C ILE A 36 35.31 22.46 -9.84
N GLY A 37 34.55 22.63 -8.76
CA GLY A 37 35.10 22.85 -7.42
C GLY A 37 35.85 21.62 -6.89
N PRO A 38 36.95 21.81 -6.12
CA PRO A 38 37.74 20.70 -5.57
C PRO A 38 36.94 19.79 -4.61
N GLN A 39 35.81 20.28 -4.08
CA GLN A 39 34.90 19.52 -3.24
C GLN A 39 34.36 18.24 -3.93
N ILE A 40 34.34 18.20 -5.27
CA ILE A 40 33.92 17.01 -6.04
C ILE A 40 34.77 15.78 -5.73
N GLU A 41 36.06 15.98 -5.45
CA GLU A 41 36.99 14.90 -5.16
C GLU A 41 36.76 14.35 -3.75
N ALA A 42 36.45 15.21 -2.79
CA ALA A 42 36.07 14.77 -1.45
C ALA A 42 34.72 14.03 -1.44
N LEU A 43 33.75 14.47 -2.25
CA LEU A 43 32.42 13.86 -2.29
C LEU A 43 32.40 12.54 -3.07
N LEU A 44 32.96 12.51 -4.29
CA LEU A 44 32.85 11.37 -5.19
C LEU A 44 34.14 10.56 -5.34
N GLY A 45 35.27 11.05 -4.85
CA GLY A 45 36.57 10.36 -4.96
C GLY A 45 37.24 10.44 -6.34
N TRP A 46 36.59 11.05 -7.32
CA TRP A 46 37.19 11.30 -8.64
C TRP A 46 38.09 12.53 -8.59
N SER A 47 39.32 12.40 -9.09
CA SER A 47 40.22 13.55 -9.19
C SER A 47 39.56 14.70 -9.94
N GLN A 48 39.70 15.93 -9.43
CA GLN A 48 39.16 17.13 -10.07
C GLN A 48 39.53 17.23 -11.56
N SER A 49 40.78 16.90 -11.92
CA SER A 49 41.26 16.96 -13.31
C SER A 49 40.69 15.88 -14.23
N SER A 50 39.98 14.88 -13.69
CA SER A 50 39.32 13.84 -14.49
C SER A 50 37.96 14.29 -15.04
N TRP A 51 37.46 15.47 -14.66
CA TRP A 51 36.21 16.04 -15.14
C TRP A 51 36.51 16.93 -16.34
N ILE A 52 36.46 16.36 -17.55
CA ILE A 52 36.87 17.06 -18.77
C ILE A 52 35.65 17.53 -19.55
N SER A 53 34.65 16.66 -19.69
CA SER A 53 33.48 16.88 -20.54
C SER A 53 32.18 16.49 -19.87
N VAL A 54 31.06 16.91 -20.45
CA VAL A 54 29.72 16.46 -20.04
C VAL A 54 29.55 14.95 -20.12
N ASN A 55 30.36 14.24 -20.91
CA ASN A 55 30.33 12.77 -20.95
C ASN A 55 30.83 12.17 -19.64
N ASP A 56 31.82 12.77 -18.98
CA ASP A 56 32.30 12.31 -17.67
C ASP A 56 31.16 12.38 -16.63
N TRP A 57 30.34 13.43 -16.70
CA TRP A 57 29.15 13.57 -15.87
C TRP A 57 28.10 12.51 -16.18
N ALA A 58 27.76 12.31 -17.45
CA ALA A 58 26.75 11.32 -17.85
C ALA A 58 27.19 9.88 -17.53
N GLU A 59 28.45 9.53 -17.78
CA GLU A 59 29.00 8.19 -17.53
C GLU A 59 29.12 7.87 -16.04
N ARG A 60 29.33 8.89 -15.20
CA ARG A 60 29.37 8.77 -13.73
C ARG A 60 28.01 9.02 -13.08
N MET A 61 26.93 8.77 -13.81
CA MET A 61 25.56 8.73 -13.28
C MET A 61 25.05 7.29 -13.25
N HIS A 62 24.21 6.97 -12.27
CA HIS A 62 23.55 5.68 -12.17
C HIS A 62 22.79 5.33 -13.47
N PRO A 63 22.92 4.10 -13.99
CA PRO A 63 22.33 3.72 -15.28
C PRO A 63 20.83 4.03 -15.40
N ASP A 64 20.04 3.73 -14.37
CA ASP A 64 18.59 3.99 -14.36
C ASP A 64 18.21 5.49 -14.46
N ASP A 65 19.09 6.40 -14.02
CA ASP A 65 18.81 7.84 -14.00
C ASP A 65 19.33 8.52 -15.26
N ARG A 66 20.40 7.98 -15.86
CA ARG A 66 21.22 8.59 -16.90
C ARG A 66 20.42 9.11 -18.08
N ASP A 67 19.69 8.24 -18.77
CA ASP A 67 19.04 8.62 -20.03
C ASP A 67 17.99 9.71 -19.82
N ALA A 68 17.19 9.58 -18.76
CA ALA A 68 16.14 10.54 -18.45
C ALA A 68 16.70 11.90 -18.02
N VAL A 69 17.67 11.91 -17.11
CA VAL A 69 18.26 13.14 -16.56
C VAL A 69 19.05 13.88 -17.62
N VAL A 70 19.88 13.18 -18.40
CA VAL A 70 20.67 13.79 -19.48
C VAL A 70 19.75 14.40 -20.53
N ALA A 71 18.73 13.67 -20.99
CA ALA A 71 17.78 14.19 -21.97
C ALA A 71 17.05 15.44 -21.47
N PHE A 72 16.63 15.43 -20.20
CA PHE A 72 16.00 16.59 -19.56
C PHE A 72 16.95 17.80 -19.53
N CYS A 73 18.17 17.64 -18.99
CA CYS A 73 19.12 18.74 -18.85
C CYS A 73 19.55 19.32 -20.20
N VAL A 74 19.77 18.48 -21.21
CA VAL A 74 20.09 18.91 -22.58
C VAL A 74 18.94 19.74 -23.16
N SER A 75 17.69 19.26 -23.04
CA SER A 75 16.53 19.97 -23.55
C SER A 75 16.34 21.34 -22.87
N GLN A 76 16.44 21.40 -21.55
CA GLN A 76 16.31 22.65 -20.79
C GLN A 76 17.43 23.63 -21.16
N SER A 77 18.68 23.17 -21.21
CA SER A 77 19.84 24.00 -21.59
C SER A 77 19.71 24.54 -23.01
N GLN A 78 19.25 23.74 -23.98
CA GLN A 78 19.04 24.19 -25.37
C GLN A 78 17.94 25.25 -25.49
N SER A 79 16.91 25.17 -24.66
CA SER A 79 15.88 26.23 -24.55
C SER A 79 16.37 27.47 -23.80
N GLY A 80 17.55 27.36 -23.16
CA GLY A 80 18.16 28.35 -22.29
C GLY A 80 17.39 28.58 -20.99
N THR A 81 16.73 27.53 -20.48
CA THR A 81 15.94 27.56 -19.25
C THR A 81 16.79 27.04 -18.10
N ASP A 82 16.85 27.81 -17.01
CA ASP A 82 17.45 27.36 -15.75
C ASP A 82 16.69 26.13 -15.22
N HIS A 83 17.42 25.16 -14.68
CA HIS A 83 16.82 23.89 -14.27
C HIS A 83 17.58 23.27 -13.10
N GLU A 84 16.93 22.34 -12.42
CA GLU A 84 17.56 21.48 -11.43
C GLU A 84 17.25 20.02 -11.72
N ALA A 85 18.18 19.14 -11.38
CA ALA A 85 18.00 17.69 -11.49
C ALA A 85 18.59 16.96 -10.28
N ASP A 86 17.84 16.00 -9.76
CA ASP A 86 18.32 15.06 -8.74
C ASP A 86 18.73 13.75 -9.43
N TYR A 87 19.92 13.25 -9.15
CA TYR A 87 20.41 11.98 -9.70
C TYR A 87 21.40 11.29 -8.78
N ARG A 88 21.58 9.98 -8.97
CA ARG A 88 22.61 9.21 -8.28
C ARG A 88 23.93 9.32 -9.03
N ALA A 89 24.93 9.94 -8.43
CA ALA A 89 26.29 10.05 -8.95
C ALA A 89 27.15 8.88 -8.46
N LEU A 90 27.92 8.30 -9.37
CA LEU A 90 28.85 7.20 -9.12
C LEU A 90 30.12 7.73 -8.44
N THR A 91 30.47 7.13 -7.30
CA THR A 91 31.75 7.38 -6.62
C THR A 91 32.86 6.52 -7.22
N ALA A 92 34.12 6.92 -7.05
CA ALA A 92 35.28 6.17 -7.51
C ALA A 92 35.41 4.78 -6.86
N ASN A 93 34.75 4.56 -5.72
CA ASN A 93 34.70 3.27 -5.02
C ASN A 93 33.57 2.35 -5.51
N GLY A 94 32.70 2.82 -6.41
CA GLY A 94 31.60 2.04 -6.98
C GLY A 94 30.23 2.24 -6.30
N ASP A 95 30.17 3.00 -5.22
CA ASP A 95 28.92 3.38 -4.54
C ASP A 95 28.25 4.58 -5.21
N TYR A 96 27.05 4.95 -4.74
CA TYR A 96 26.29 6.08 -5.26
C TYR A 96 25.95 7.10 -4.17
N VAL A 97 26.02 8.38 -4.55
CA VAL A 97 25.62 9.54 -3.74
C VAL A 97 24.53 10.28 -4.49
N TRP A 98 23.51 10.74 -3.78
CA TRP A 98 22.48 11.58 -4.40
C TRP A 98 22.97 13.01 -4.55
N ILE A 99 23.01 13.50 -5.78
CA ILE A 99 23.34 14.88 -6.10
C ILE A 99 22.09 15.60 -6.58
N ARG A 100 21.89 16.82 -6.08
CA ARG A 100 21.09 17.84 -6.74
C ARG A 100 21.99 18.78 -7.49
N ASP A 101 21.79 18.88 -8.79
CA ASP A 101 22.52 19.80 -9.64
C ASP A 101 21.61 20.95 -10.07
N VAL A 102 22.02 22.18 -9.75
CA VAL A 102 21.29 23.41 -10.07
C VAL A 102 22.05 24.13 -11.17
N VAL A 103 21.39 24.30 -12.31
CA VAL A 103 21.98 24.81 -13.55
C VAL A 103 21.38 26.16 -13.89
N HIS A 104 22.25 27.16 -14.07
CA HIS A 104 21.92 28.45 -14.64
C HIS A 104 22.53 28.58 -16.05
N VAL A 105 21.70 28.98 -17.00
CA VAL A 105 22.10 29.09 -18.41
C VAL A 105 22.55 30.51 -18.72
N MET A 106 23.84 30.68 -19.00
CA MET A 106 24.42 31.96 -19.39
C MET A 106 24.26 32.21 -20.88
N ARG A 107 23.84 33.41 -21.23
CA ARG A 107 23.60 33.84 -22.62
C ARG A 107 24.50 35.02 -22.98
N ASN A 108 24.93 35.05 -24.24
CA ASN A 108 25.62 36.21 -24.81
C ASN A 108 24.61 37.35 -25.12
N PRO A 109 25.09 38.57 -25.47
CA PRO A 109 24.23 39.69 -25.85
C PRO A 109 23.31 39.41 -27.05
N GLU A 110 23.68 38.45 -27.91
CA GLU A 110 22.90 37.99 -29.05
C GLU A 110 21.76 37.01 -28.65
N GLY A 111 21.69 36.61 -27.38
CA GLY A 111 20.66 35.74 -26.82
C GLY A 111 20.94 34.24 -26.95
N GLU A 112 22.09 33.87 -27.51
CA GLU A 112 22.56 32.50 -27.67
C GLU A 112 23.19 31.99 -26.37
N VAL A 113 23.07 30.69 -26.12
CA VAL A 113 23.69 30.05 -24.94
C VAL A 113 25.22 30.06 -25.10
N GLU A 114 25.91 30.59 -24.09
CA GLU A 114 27.37 30.72 -24.06
C GLU A 114 28.02 29.73 -23.10
N ALA A 115 27.42 29.55 -21.91
CA ALA A 115 27.96 28.68 -20.88
C ALA A 115 26.84 28.19 -19.96
N LEU A 116 27.13 27.11 -19.24
CA LEU A 116 26.33 26.64 -18.11
C LEU A 116 27.16 26.85 -16.85
N ILE A 117 26.54 27.38 -15.80
CA ILE A 117 27.15 27.48 -14.47
C ILE A 117 26.20 26.89 -13.45
N GLY A 118 26.73 26.32 -12.38
CA GLY A 118 25.86 25.66 -11.42
C GLY A 118 26.54 25.24 -10.15
N PHE A 119 25.73 24.60 -9.31
CA PHE A 119 26.16 24.01 -8.05
C PHE A 119 25.60 22.61 -7.92
N MET A 120 26.47 21.68 -7.56
CA MET A 120 26.05 20.37 -7.07
C MET A 120 25.97 20.38 -5.55
N PHE A 121 24.92 19.79 -5.02
CA PHE A 121 24.69 19.58 -3.59
C PHE A 121 24.52 18.10 -3.31
N ASP A 122 25.22 17.59 -2.29
CA ASP A 122 24.89 16.27 -1.74
C ASP A 122 23.55 16.36 -1.01
N ILE A 123 22.58 15.56 -1.46
CA ILE A 123 21.25 15.44 -0.87
C ILE A 123 21.00 14.03 -0.32
N SER A 124 22.05 13.23 -0.10
CA SER A 124 21.96 11.84 0.34
C SER A 124 21.27 11.71 1.68
N GLU A 125 21.64 12.51 2.68
CA GLU A 125 20.99 12.51 4.00
C GLU A 125 19.49 12.84 3.89
N ARG A 126 19.13 13.83 3.07
CA ARG A 126 17.73 14.20 2.82
C ARG A 126 16.96 13.06 2.19
N LYS A 127 17.50 12.44 1.13
CA LYS A 127 16.87 11.29 0.44
C LYS A 127 16.72 10.08 1.35
N GLN A 128 17.72 9.81 2.20
CA GLN A 128 17.64 8.74 3.20
C GLN A 128 16.54 9.00 4.24
N ALA A 129 16.43 10.23 4.76
CA ALA A 129 15.37 10.60 5.69
C ALA A 129 13.96 10.53 5.05
N GLU A 130 13.82 10.99 3.81
CA GLU A 130 12.57 10.85 3.03
C GLU A 130 12.17 9.38 2.89
N GLN A 131 13.11 8.51 2.53
CA GLN A 131 12.85 7.07 2.41
C GLN A 131 12.47 6.44 3.75
N GLN A 132 13.16 6.79 4.84
CA GLN A 132 12.83 6.30 6.18
C GLN A 132 11.41 6.71 6.61
N LEU A 133 10.98 7.93 6.29
CA LEU A 133 9.61 8.38 6.57
C LEU A 133 8.58 7.56 5.80
N ILE A 134 8.84 7.29 4.51
CA ILE A 134 7.96 6.45 3.68
C ILE A 134 7.88 5.02 4.25
N ASP A 135 9.01 4.44 4.62
CA ASP A 135 9.07 3.09 5.18
C ASP A 135 8.32 3.01 6.52
N LEU A 136 8.49 4.02 7.39
CA LEU A 136 7.79 4.09 8.68
C LEU A 136 6.27 4.30 8.48
N GLN A 137 5.88 5.13 7.51
CA GLN A 137 4.46 5.31 7.16
C GLN A 137 3.85 3.98 6.73
N LYS A 138 4.54 3.23 5.87
CA LYS A 138 4.09 1.91 5.44
C LYS A 138 3.96 0.95 6.62
N GLN A 139 4.93 0.93 7.53
CA GLN A 139 4.85 0.13 8.75
C GLN A 139 3.66 0.53 9.65
N LEU A 140 3.37 1.82 9.79
CA LEU A 140 2.21 2.30 10.53
C LEU A 140 0.88 1.91 9.86
N GLU A 141 0.83 1.95 8.53
CA GLU A 141 -0.31 1.46 7.75
C GLU A 141 -0.51 -0.05 7.95
N GLU A 142 0.58 -0.81 8.02
CA GLU A 142 0.56 -2.25 8.37
C GLU A 142 0.07 -2.50 9.81
N TYR A 143 0.39 -1.61 10.77
CA TYR A 143 -0.17 -1.69 12.13
C TYR A 143 -1.67 -1.36 12.20
N SER A 144 -2.23 -0.70 11.17
CA SER A 144 -3.65 -0.35 11.07
C SER A 144 -4.49 -1.44 10.39
N TYR A 145 -4.14 -2.73 10.54
CA TYR A 145 -4.93 -3.86 10.01
C TYR A 145 -5.98 -4.42 10.96
N LYS A 146 -6.04 -3.92 12.20
CA LYS A 146 -7.05 -4.32 13.18
C LYS A 146 -8.21 -3.34 13.26
N ASP A 147 -9.39 -3.86 13.55
CA ASP A 147 -10.53 -3.08 13.98
C ASP A 147 -10.31 -2.60 15.42
N GLY A 148 -10.30 -1.29 15.63
CA GLY A 148 -9.95 -0.69 16.92
C GLY A 148 -10.92 -1.02 18.06
N LEU A 149 -12.14 -1.47 17.75
CA LEU A 149 -13.12 -1.87 18.77
C LEU A 149 -12.99 -3.34 19.15
N THR A 150 -12.99 -4.23 18.16
CA THR A 150 -13.13 -5.68 18.35
C THR A 150 -11.79 -6.43 18.35
N GLY A 151 -10.72 -5.81 17.86
CA GLY A 151 -9.38 -6.41 17.81
C GLY A 151 -9.17 -7.46 16.72
N VAL A 152 -10.24 -7.89 16.00
CA VAL A 152 -10.12 -8.69 14.77
C VAL A 152 -9.57 -7.84 13.63
N ALA A 153 -9.28 -8.44 12.48
CA ALA A 153 -8.85 -7.66 11.33
C ALA A 153 -9.95 -6.69 10.84
N ASN A 154 -9.59 -5.58 10.21
CA ASN A 154 -10.56 -4.66 9.63
C ASN A 154 -10.85 -4.99 8.16
N ARG A 155 -11.82 -4.27 7.56
CA ARG A 155 -12.18 -4.41 6.15
C ARG A 155 -11.01 -4.28 5.18
N ARG A 156 -10.07 -3.35 5.44
CA ARG A 156 -8.90 -3.16 4.56
C ARG A 156 -8.02 -4.41 4.53
N MET A 157 -7.75 -4.98 5.70
CA MET A 157 -7.00 -6.23 5.80
C MET A 157 -7.75 -7.40 5.19
N PHE A 158 -9.09 -7.44 5.30
CA PHE A 158 -9.91 -8.39 4.58
C PHE A 158 -9.73 -8.30 3.07
N ASP A 159 -9.83 -7.10 2.48
CA ASP A 159 -9.69 -6.90 1.03
C ASP A 159 -8.31 -7.40 0.55
N SER A 160 -7.23 -7.04 1.27
CA SER A 160 -5.87 -7.50 0.95
C SER A 160 -5.68 -9.01 1.12
N MET A 161 -6.22 -9.60 2.20
CA MET A 161 -6.10 -11.04 2.43
C MET A 161 -6.91 -11.84 1.40
N LEU A 162 -8.07 -11.33 0.99
CA LEU A 162 -8.89 -11.97 -0.04
C LEU A 162 -8.16 -12.03 -1.37
N ASP A 163 -7.49 -10.94 -1.79
CA ASP A 163 -6.72 -10.93 -3.04
C ASP A 163 -5.60 -11.99 -3.02
N VAL A 164 -4.89 -12.12 -1.89
CA VAL A 164 -3.83 -13.12 -1.71
C VAL A 164 -4.39 -14.54 -1.77
N GLU A 165 -5.48 -14.80 -1.03
CA GLU A 165 -6.07 -16.14 -0.97
C GLU A 165 -6.80 -16.54 -2.25
N TRP A 166 -7.38 -15.57 -2.96
CA TRP A 166 -7.96 -15.78 -4.29
C TRP A 166 -6.91 -16.22 -5.30
N ALA A 167 -5.79 -15.49 -5.38
CA ALA A 167 -4.68 -15.83 -6.28
C ALA A 167 -4.07 -17.21 -5.93
N ASN A 168 -3.97 -17.52 -4.63
CA ASN A 168 -3.50 -18.84 -4.19
C ASN A 168 -4.47 -19.96 -4.60
N ALA A 169 -5.77 -19.80 -4.37
CA ALA A 169 -6.78 -20.79 -4.75
C ALA A 169 -6.83 -21.01 -6.27
N GLN A 170 -6.69 -19.94 -7.07
CA GLN A 170 -6.58 -20.06 -8.53
C GLN A 170 -5.35 -20.88 -8.96
N ARG A 171 -4.22 -20.69 -8.27
CA ARG A 171 -2.96 -21.39 -8.58
C ARG A 171 -2.97 -22.85 -8.15
N THR A 172 -3.57 -23.18 -7.00
CA THR A 172 -3.59 -24.56 -6.46
C THR A 172 -4.78 -25.37 -6.94
N GLY A 173 -5.84 -24.71 -7.43
CA GLY A 173 -7.12 -25.35 -7.74
C GLY A 173 -7.91 -25.77 -6.50
N GLU A 174 -7.49 -25.34 -5.31
CA GLU A 174 -8.19 -25.65 -4.06
C GLU A 174 -9.43 -24.76 -3.86
N SER A 175 -10.38 -25.26 -3.07
CA SER A 175 -11.57 -24.49 -2.71
C SER A 175 -11.22 -23.34 -1.75
N LEU A 176 -11.78 -22.18 -2.00
CA LEU A 176 -11.82 -21.02 -1.13
C LEU A 176 -13.26 -20.83 -0.65
N SER A 177 -13.42 -20.79 0.67
CA SER A 177 -14.73 -20.52 1.29
C SER A 177 -14.75 -19.15 1.97
N LEU A 178 -15.89 -18.48 1.89
CA LEU A 178 -16.14 -17.18 2.49
C LEU A 178 -17.44 -17.24 3.30
N ILE A 179 -17.39 -16.74 4.53
CA ILE A 179 -18.57 -16.60 5.39
C ILE A 179 -18.79 -15.12 5.63
N LEU A 180 -19.93 -14.58 5.20
CA LEU A 180 -20.42 -13.28 5.64
C LEU A 180 -21.46 -13.49 6.74
N LEU A 181 -21.38 -12.72 7.81
CA LEU A 181 -22.33 -12.82 8.91
C LEU A 181 -22.73 -11.45 9.44
N ASP A 182 -23.93 -11.41 10.01
CA ASP A 182 -24.53 -10.22 10.60
C ASP A 182 -25.20 -10.57 11.92
N ILE A 183 -25.11 -9.66 12.88
CA ILE A 183 -25.77 -9.81 14.19
C ILE A 183 -27.25 -9.44 14.06
N ASP A 184 -28.11 -10.42 14.34
CA ASP A 184 -29.55 -10.26 14.15
C ASP A 184 -30.13 -9.17 15.06
N TYR A 185 -30.83 -8.22 14.46
CA TYR A 185 -31.48 -7.11 15.15
C TYR A 185 -30.53 -6.26 16.02
N PHE A 186 -29.26 -6.11 15.61
CA PHE A 186 -28.27 -5.36 16.41
C PHE A 186 -28.65 -3.89 16.63
N LYS A 187 -29.32 -3.24 15.67
CA LYS A 187 -29.89 -1.91 15.89
C LYS A 187 -30.84 -1.88 17.10
N GLN A 188 -31.75 -2.86 17.21
CA GLN A 188 -32.70 -2.93 18.34
C GLN A 188 -31.99 -3.26 19.65
N TYR A 189 -30.91 -4.02 19.58
CA TYR A 189 -30.03 -4.28 20.73
C TYR A 189 -29.44 -2.96 21.25
N ASN A 190 -28.84 -2.16 20.36
CA ASN A 190 -28.26 -0.85 20.71
C ASN A 190 -29.31 0.14 21.22
N ASP A 191 -30.48 0.18 20.59
CA ASP A 191 -31.58 1.06 21.01
C ASP A 191 -32.08 0.70 22.42
N HIS A 192 -31.95 -0.56 22.85
CA HIS A 192 -32.40 -1.03 24.15
C HIS A 192 -31.34 -0.95 25.24
N TYR A 193 -30.12 -1.43 24.98
CA TYR A 193 -29.05 -1.53 25.98
C TYR A 193 -28.07 -0.37 25.94
N GLY A 194 -28.07 0.43 24.87
CA GLY A 194 -27.13 1.52 24.64
C GLY A 194 -25.89 1.07 23.85
N HIS A 195 -25.22 2.05 23.23
CA HIS A 195 -24.05 1.81 22.38
C HIS A 195 -22.85 1.18 23.11
N ILE A 196 -22.66 1.47 24.40
CA ILE A 196 -21.53 0.91 25.17
C ILE A 196 -21.69 -0.62 25.29
N GLN A 197 -22.90 -1.09 25.61
CA GLN A 197 -23.23 -2.51 25.65
C GLN A 197 -23.19 -3.14 24.25
N GLY A 198 -23.59 -2.39 23.23
CA GLY A 198 -23.39 -2.76 21.82
C GLY A 198 -21.93 -3.03 21.49
N ASP A 199 -21.04 -2.13 21.91
CA ASP A 199 -19.60 -2.24 21.70
C ASP A 199 -19.01 -3.47 22.40
N ASP A 200 -19.44 -3.76 23.63
CA ASP A 200 -19.02 -4.96 24.36
C ASP A 200 -19.60 -6.25 23.74
N CYS A 201 -20.81 -6.19 23.20
CA CYS A 201 -21.40 -7.26 22.39
C CYS A 201 -20.54 -7.53 21.14
N LEU A 202 -20.14 -6.50 20.40
CA LEU A 202 -19.30 -6.63 19.21
C LEU A 202 -17.92 -7.23 19.54
N LYS A 203 -17.30 -6.82 20.65
CA LYS A 203 -16.05 -7.43 21.14
C LYS A 203 -16.22 -8.91 21.44
N SER A 204 -17.31 -9.26 22.13
CA SER A 204 -17.62 -10.65 22.50
C SER A 204 -17.85 -11.52 21.26
N VAL A 205 -18.57 -10.99 20.26
CA VAL A 205 -18.77 -11.65 18.96
C VAL A 205 -17.44 -11.83 18.24
N GLY A 206 -16.62 -10.78 18.13
CA GLY A 206 -15.29 -10.88 17.49
C GLY A 206 -14.41 -11.96 18.12
N GLN A 207 -14.37 -12.04 19.46
CA GLN A 207 -13.64 -13.09 20.17
C GLN A 207 -14.22 -14.50 19.94
N ALA A 208 -15.54 -14.64 19.92
CA ALA A 208 -16.19 -15.91 19.62
C ALA A 208 -15.88 -16.40 18.20
N LEU A 209 -15.84 -15.51 17.22
CA LEU A 209 -15.47 -15.82 15.83
C LEU A 209 -14.00 -16.22 15.70
N MET A 210 -13.09 -15.52 16.38
CA MET A 210 -11.68 -15.92 16.45
C MET A 210 -11.51 -17.33 17.03
N ASN A 211 -12.27 -17.68 18.06
CA ASN A 211 -12.26 -19.03 18.65
C ASN A 211 -12.90 -20.07 17.71
N ALA A 212 -13.80 -19.65 16.80
CA ALA A 212 -14.37 -20.51 15.78
C ALA A 212 -13.39 -20.79 14.64
N ALA A 213 -12.51 -19.84 14.30
CA ALA A 213 -11.48 -19.95 13.28
C ALA A 213 -10.22 -20.64 13.83
N ILE A 214 -10.24 -21.98 13.87
CA ILE A 214 -9.22 -22.77 14.58
C ILE A 214 -7.96 -23.01 13.73
N ARG A 215 -8.07 -22.97 12.39
CA ARG A 215 -6.91 -23.26 11.54
C ARG A 215 -6.01 -22.02 11.41
N PRO A 216 -4.68 -22.19 11.29
CA PRO A 216 -3.75 -21.06 11.18
C PRO A 216 -4.00 -20.12 10.00
N ARG A 217 -4.65 -20.61 8.92
CA ARG A 217 -4.99 -19.82 7.73
C ARG A 217 -6.43 -19.30 7.74
N ASP A 218 -7.24 -19.68 8.73
CA ASP A 218 -8.57 -19.10 8.88
C ASP A 218 -8.40 -17.63 9.27
N PHE A 219 -9.09 -16.73 8.58
CA PHE A 219 -8.97 -15.30 8.79
C PHE A 219 -10.32 -14.71 9.16
N VAL A 220 -10.35 -13.84 10.18
CA VAL A 220 -11.57 -13.18 10.68
C VAL A 220 -11.39 -11.68 10.63
N ALA A 221 -12.36 -10.98 10.04
CA ALA A 221 -12.39 -9.52 10.02
C ALA A 221 -13.79 -8.97 10.32
N ARG A 222 -13.83 -7.73 10.81
CA ARG A 222 -15.04 -6.92 10.87
C ARG A 222 -15.20 -6.15 9.57
N PHE A 223 -16.30 -6.41 8.87
CA PHE A 223 -16.57 -5.85 7.55
C PHE A 223 -17.14 -4.42 7.64
N GLY A 224 -17.95 -4.15 8.67
CA GLY A 224 -18.48 -2.82 8.99
C GLY A 224 -19.71 -2.93 9.90
N GLY A 225 -19.93 -1.96 10.80
CA GLY A 225 -21.07 -2.00 11.72
C GLY A 225 -21.12 -3.30 12.52
N GLU A 226 -22.19 -4.06 12.38
CA GLU A 226 -22.45 -5.37 12.97
C GLU A 226 -22.03 -6.58 12.11
N GLU A 227 -21.42 -6.34 10.96
CA GLU A 227 -21.06 -7.36 9.98
C GLU A 227 -19.61 -7.84 10.16
N PHE A 228 -19.43 -9.16 10.09
CA PHE A 228 -18.14 -9.83 10.12
C PHE A 228 -17.98 -10.75 8.91
N VAL A 229 -16.73 -11.06 8.60
CA VAL A 229 -16.37 -11.93 7.48
C VAL A 229 -15.27 -12.90 7.89
N LEU A 230 -15.37 -14.13 7.40
CA LEU A 230 -14.31 -15.13 7.52
C LEU A 230 -13.85 -15.57 6.14
N ILE A 231 -12.53 -15.66 5.94
CA ILE A 231 -11.90 -16.28 4.77
C ILE A 231 -11.34 -17.63 5.23
N LEU A 232 -11.70 -18.69 4.52
CA LEU A 232 -11.32 -20.07 4.82
C LEU A 232 -10.60 -20.67 3.60
N PRO A 233 -9.26 -20.54 3.52
CA PRO A 233 -8.47 -21.12 2.45
C PRO A 233 -8.51 -22.65 2.45
N ALA A 234 -8.41 -23.27 1.27
CA ALA A 234 -8.40 -24.73 1.08
C ALA A 234 -9.52 -25.44 1.86
N THR A 235 -10.72 -24.88 1.82
CA THR A 235 -11.88 -25.33 2.59
C THR A 235 -13.08 -25.48 1.66
N ASP A 236 -13.65 -26.68 1.63
CA ASP A 236 -14.84 -27.03 0.86
C ASP A 236 -16.14 -26.60 1.59
N GLU A 237 -17.28 -26.74 0.91
CA GLU A 237 -18.58 -26.30 1.43
C GLU A 237 -18.98 -27.01 2.74
N PRO A 238 -18.85 -28.35 2.87
CA PRO A 238 -19.20 -29.03 4.11
C PRO A 238 -18.34 -28.57 5.30
N ALA A 239 -17.03 -28.39 5.11
CA ALA A 239 -16.15 -27.90 6.17
C ALA A 239 -16.43 -26.43 6.51
N ALA A 240 -16.71 -25.58 5.51
CA ALA A 240 -17.09 -24.19 5.74
C ALA A 240 -18.40 -24.08 6.52
N ARG A 241 -19.39 -24.94 6.20
CA ARG A 241 -20.65 -25.03 6.94
C ARG A 241 -20.45 -25.44 8.39
N GLN A 242 -19.52 -26.36 8.66
CA GLN A 242 -19.16 -26.72 10.05
C GLN A 242 -18.54 -25.54 10.81
N VAL A 243 -17.71 -24.72 10.16
CA VAL A 243 -17.16 -23.49 10.75
C VAL A 243 -18.29 -22.51 11.06
N ALA A 244 -19.22 -22.29 10.11
CA ALA A 244 -20.37 -21.42 10.27
C ALA A 244 -21.29 -21.85 11.44
N GLU A 245 -21.60 -23.14 11.55
CA GLU A 245 -22.38 -23.65 12.69
C GLU A 245 -21.62 -23.54 14.02
N ARG A 246 -20.30 -23.72 13.99
CA ARG A 246 -19.45 -23.48 15.17
C ARG A 246 -19.51 -22.02 15.62
N CYS A 247 -19.50 -21.04 14.70
CA CYS A 247 -19.71 -19.64 15.02
C CYS A 247 -21.05 -19.41 15.74
N ARG A 248 -22.15 -19.96 15.19
CA ARG A 248 -23.49 -19.85 15.79
C ARG A 248 -23.53 -20.45 17.20
N LYS A 249 -22.95 -21.65 17.36
CA LYS A 249 -22.88 -22.35 18.64
C LYS A 249 -22.10 -21.53 19.68
N LEU A 250 -20.91 -21.04 19.33
CA LEU A 250 -20.07 -20.27 20.24
C LEU A 250 -20.72 -18.95 20.66
N ILE A 251 -21.42 -18.26 19.75
CA ILE A 251 -22.19 -17.05 20.10
C ILE A 251 -23.34 -17.39 21.05
N ARG A 252 -24.07 -18.48 20.79
CA ARG A 252 -25.14 -18.94 21.70
C ARG A 252 -24.60 -19.27 23.09
N GLU A 253 -23.42 -19.87 23.19
CA GLU A 253 -22.75 -20.20 24.45
C GLU A 253 -22.31 -18.97 25.26
N GLN A 254 -22.18 -17.80 24.63
CA GLN A 254 -21.95 -16.54 25.36
C GLN A 254 -23.18 -16.09 26.16
N CYS A 255 -24.37 -16.65 25.88
CA CYS A 255 -25.62 -16.33 26.59
C CYS A 255 -25.92 -14.81 26.68
N ILE A 256 -25.57 -14.04 25.65
CA ILE A 256 -25.80 -12.59 25.60
C ILE A 256 -27.31 -12.32 25.46
N PRO A 257 -27.97 -11.64 26.41
CA PRO A 257 -29.42 -11.41 26.36
C PRO A 257 -29.82 -10.43 25.24
N HIS A 258 -30.86 -10.73 24.48
CA HIS A 258 -31.41 -9.84 23.45
C HIS A 258 -32.93 -9.73 23.58
N GLU A 259 -33.40 -8.97 24.58
CA GLU A 259 -34.83 -8.89 24.94
C GLU A 259 -35.73 -8.29 23.85
N ARG A 260 -35.17 -7.49 22.95
CA ARG A 260 -35.93 -6.87 21.85
C ARG A 260 -35.90 -7.68 20.57
N SER A 261 -35.15 -8.77 20.50
CA SER A 261 -35.14 -9.65 19.35
C SER A 261 -36.48 -10.34 19.14
N ALA A 262 -36.97 -10.33 17.91
CA ALA A 262 -38.22 -10.98 17.54
C ALA A 262 -38.11 -12.51 17.37
N ILE A 263 -36.89 -13.06 17.42
CA ILE A 263 -36.61 -14.46 17.03
C ILE A 263 -36.04 -15.32 18.15
N ALA A 264 -35.42 -14.71 19.17
CA ALA A 264 -34.81 -15.43 20.30
C ALA A 264 -34.58 -14.47 21.48
N SER A 265 -34.55 -15.00 22.70
CA SER A 265 -34.21 -14.20 23.91
C SER A 265 -32.71 -13.93 24.06
N LEU A 266 -31.87 -14.57 23.23
CA LEU A 266 -30.42 -14.42 23.21
C LEU A 266 -29.99 -13.84 21.86
N LEU A 267 -28.78 -13.27 21.83
CA LEU A 267 -28.14 -12.80 20.62
C LEU A 267 -27.97 -13.95 19.62
N THR A 268 -28.30 -13.70 18.35
CA THR A 268 -28.13 -14.65 17.25
C THR A 268 -27.44 -13.98 16.07
N ILE A 269 -26.90 -14.79 15.18
CA ILE A 269 -26.30 -14.35 13.93
C ILE A 269 -26.92 -15.07 12.74
N SER A 270 -27.03 -14.37 11.62
CA SER A 270 -27.34 -14.94 10.30
C SER A 270 -26.07 -15.01 9.46
N LEU A 271 -25.93 -16.05 8.64
CA LEU A 271 -24.71 -16.27 7.85
C LEU A 271 -25.03 -16.62 6.39
N GLY A 272 -24.25 -16.07 5.47
CA GLY A 272 -24.11 -16.56 4.09
C GLY A 272 -22.77 -17.25 3.93
N VAL A 273 -22.76 -18.47 3.39
CA VAL A 273 -21.56 -19.30 3.20
C VAL A 273 -21.40 -19.62 1.72
N GLY A 274 -20.38 -19.04 1.09
CA GLY A 274 -20.02 -19.35 -0.30
C GLY A 274 -18.74 -20.17 -0.37
N THR A 275 -18.69 -21.12 -1.28
CA THR A 275 -17.47 -21.86 -1.62
C THR A 275 -17.22 -21.80 -3.11
N ILE A 276 -15.99 -21.55 -3.54
CA ILE A 276 -15.59 -21.55 -4.94
C ILE A 276 -14.21 -22.19 -5.12
N ALA A 277 -13.98 -22.91 -6.21
CA ALA A 277 -12.63 -23.20 -6.70
C ALA A 277 -12.38 -22.25 -7.89
N PRO A 278 -11.77 -21.08 -7.69
CA PRO A 278 -11.75 -20.04 -8.71
C PRO A 278 -10.87 -20.45 -9.90
N GLY A 279 -11.40 -20.31 -11.11
CA GLY A 279 -10.69 -20.59 -12.36
C GLY A 279 -9.99 -19.36 -12.92
N HIS A 280 -9.21 -19.55 -13.99
CA HIS A 280 -8.61 -18.47 -14.76
C HIS A 280 -9.70 -17.63 -15.44
N GLY A 281 -9.95 -16.43 -14.92
CA GLY A 281 -10.95 -15.48 -15.43
C GLY A 281 -12.07 -15.15 -14.43
N ASP A 282 -12.16 -15.88 -13.32
CA ASP A 282 -13.08 -15.51 -12.25
C ASP A 282 -12.52 -14.33 -11.44
N ALA A 283 -13.42 -13.50 -10.92
CA ALA A 283 -13.12 -12.36 -10.06
C ALA A 283 -13.80 -12.54 -8.70
N ALA A 284 -13.16 -12.01 -7.64
CA ALA A 284 -13.67 -12.13 -6.28
C ALA A 284 -15.00 -11.40 -6.06
N LEU A 285 -15.20 -10.24 -6.69
CA LEU A 285 -16.36 -9.38 -6.43
C LEU A 285 -17.72 -10.05 -6.72
N PRO A 286 -17.97 -10.69 -7.88
CA PRO A 286 -19.20 -11.46 -8.10
C PRO A 286 -19.46 -12.57 -7.08
N PHE A 287 -18.39 -13.21 -6.59
CA PHE A 287 -18.49 -14.23 -5.56
C PHE A 287 -18.90 -13.64 -4.21
N ILE A 288 -18.27 -12.55 -3.77
CA ILE A 288 -18.68 -11.82 -2.53
C ILE A 288 -20.16 -11.42 -2.61
N GLN A 289 -20.61 -10.89 -3.76
CA GLN A 289 -22.02 -10.54 -3.97
C GLN A 289 -22.95 -11.76 -3.90
N ALA A 290 -22.49 -12.94 -4.29
CA ALA A 290 -23.26 -14.17 -4.13
C ALA A 290 -23.39 -14.57 -2.66
N VAL A 291 -22.31 -14.46 -1.89
CA VAL A 291 -22.31 -14.75 -0.43
C VAL A 291 -23.22 -13.76 0.32
N ASP A 292 -23.19 -12.49 -0.07
CA ASP A 292 -24.07 -11.46 0.50
C ASP A 292 -25.56 -11.77 0.25
N ARG A 293 -25.90 -12.26 -0.95
CA ARG A 293 -27.27 -12.72 -1.25
C ARG A 293 -27.69 -13.91 -0.37
N LEU A 294 -26.78 -14.83 -0.06
CA LEU A 294 -27.07 -15.94 0.87
C LEU A 294 -27.32 -15.41 2.29
N LEU A 295 -26.52 -14.46 2.77
CA LEU A 295 -26.74 -13.81 4.06
C LEU A 295 -28.11 -13.11 4.10
N TYR A 296 -28.46 -12.38 3.04
CA TYR A 296 -29.76 -11.76 2.91
C TYR A 296 -30.91 -12.78 2.94
N GLN A 297 -30.75 -13.92 2.25
CA GLN A 297 -31.73 -15.02 2.29
C GLN A 297 -31.88 -15.61 3.69
N ALA A 298 -30.78 -15.81 4.43
CA ALA A 298 -30.83 -16.26 5.81
C ALA A 298 -31.63 -15.28 6.69
N LYS A 299 -31.44 -13.97 6.50
CA LYS A 299 -32.21 -12.93 7.22
C LYS A 299 -33.71 -12.95 6.87
N GLN A 300 -34.06 -13.23 5.62
CA GLN A 300 -35.46 -13.28 5.17
C GLN A 300 -36.18 -14.55 5.63
N GLN A 301 -35.47 -15.67 5.71
CA GLN A 301 -36.02 -16.97 6.10
C GLN A 301 -36.01 -17.20 7.62
N GLY A 302 -36.14 -16.12 8.40
CA GLY A 302 -36.34 -16.21 9.85
C GLY A 302 -35.09 -15.97 10.70
N ARG A 303 -33.93 -15.61 10.10
CA ARG A 303 -32.68 -15.30 10.81
C ARG A 303 -32.16 -16.48 11.66
N ASN A 304 -31.11 -16.26 12.46
CA ASN A 304 -30.45 -17.29 13.27
C ASN A 304 -30.26 -18.58 12.48
N ARG A 305 -29.64 -18.48 11.31
CA ARG A 305 -29.39 -19.62 10.41
C ARG A 305 -28.31 -19.27 9.41
N LEU A 306 -27.86 -20.29 8.69
CA LEU A 306 -26.97 -20.10 7.57
C LEU A 306 -27.62 -20.56 6.27
N GLU A 307 -27.27 -19.88 5.19
CA GLU A 307 -27.50 -20.33 3.81
C GLU A 307 -26.15 -20.60 3.17
N SER A 308 -26.03 -21.73 2.45
CA SER A 308 -24.77 -22.14 1.83
C SER A 308 -24.94 -22.48 0.35
N ALA A 309 -23.94 -22.16 -0.47
CA ALA A 309 -23.91 -22.56 -1.87
C ALA A 309 -22.47 -22.69 -2.39
N THR A 310 -22.28 -23.64 -3.31
CA THR A 310 -21.05 -23.75 -4.10
C THR A 310 -21.20 -22.98 -5.41
N TRP A 311 -20.22 -22.13 -5.70
CA TRP A 311 -20.13 -21.39 -6.95
C TRP A 311 -19.21 -22.14 -7.91
N ALA A 312 -19.72 -22.48 -9.09
CA ALA A 312 -18.85 -22.97 -10.14
C ALA A 312 -18.10 -21.79 -10.78
N SER A 313 -16.80 -21.97 -11.01
CA SER A 313 -16.06 -21.15 -11.97
C SER A 313 -16.82 -21.15 -13.28
N THR A 314 -16.99 -19.98 -13.90
CA THR A 314 -17.88 -19.75 -15.07
C THR A 314 -18.19 -21.02 -15.90
N GLY A 315 -19.32 -21.64 -15.57
CA GLY A 315 -19.78 -22.93 -16.13
C GLY A 315 -20.65 -23.74 -15.16
N SER A 316 -21.91 -23.31 -14.96
CA SER A 316 -23.03 -23.99 -14.26
C SER A 316 -23.15 -23.90 -12.72
N ILE A 317 -24.17 -23.17 -12.24
CA ILE A 317 -24.61 -23.14 -10.82
C ILE A 317 -25.41 -24.42 -10.53
N THR A 318 -24.96 -25.24 -9.58
CA THR A 318 -25.78 -26.32 -8.98
C THR A 318 -26.22 -25.88 -7.58
N ALA A 319 -27.45 -25.40 -7.47
CA ALA A 319 -28.12 -25.25 -6.18
C ALA A 319 -28.71 -26.59 -5.77
N GLN A 320 -28.28 -27.17 -4.65
CA GLN A 320 -28.98 -28.30 -4.04
C GLN A 320 -30.11 -27.76 -3.17
N VAL A 321 -31.35 -27.92 -3.64
CA VAL A 321 -32.55 -27.80 -2.82
C VAL A 321 -32.89 -29.23 -2.36
N GLU A 322 -32.78 -29.50 -1.06
CA GLU A 322 -33.27 -30.76 -0.49
C GLU A 322 -34.80 -30.87 -0.73
N PRO A 323 -35.31 -32.01 -1.24
CA PRO A 323 -36.73 -32.22 -1.35
C PRO A 323 -37.31 -32.51 0.04
N VAL A 324 -38.37 -31.79 0.40
CA VAL A 324 -39.23 -32.12 1.53
C VAL A 324 -39.97 -33.42 1.18
N GLU A 325 -39.52 -34.55 1.72
CA GLU A 325 -40.30 -35.78 1.71
C GLU A 325 -41.43 -35.67 2.74
N GLY A 326 -42.67 -35.66 2.26
CA GLY A 326 -43.87 -35.81 3.05
C GLY A 326 -44.82 -36.78 2.37
N SER A 327 -44.96 -37.98 2.94
CA SER A 327 -46.11 -38.88 2.76
C SER A 327 -47.21 -38.51 3.75
#